data_AF-A0A920BL35-F1
#
_entry.id   AF-A0A920BL35-F1
#
_cell.length_a   1.000
_cell.length_b   1.000
_cell.length_c   1.000
_cell.angle_alpha   90.00
_cell.angle_beta   90.00
_cell.angle_gamma   90.00
#
_symmetry.space_group_name_H-M   'P 1'
#
loop_
_entity.id
_entity.type
_entity.pdbx_description
1 polymer ?
#
loop_
_entity_poly.entity_id
_entity_poly.type
_entity_poly.pdbx_seq_one_letter_code
_entity_poly.pdbx_strand_id
1 'polypeptide(L)'
;MGEFVNLENDIESGVATIRIERPPMNAISMQLASELQEIAEELSSNQDIGAVVVWGGPKIFAAGADIKEFPALQNKQEAHEFSLLLHGALLALENLPQITISAVNGYALGGGCELAMATDFRFAGEMLCSGSLKYCSVFCQVLGDSKINASDRYY
;
A
#
# COMPACT_ATOMS: atom_id res chain seq x y z
N MET A 1 21.26 -5.62 0.98
CA MET A 1 20.18 -4.78 0.44
C MET A 1 19.26 -4.46 1.61
N GLY A 2 18.79 -3.22 1.79
CA GLY A 2 17.81 -2.93 2.82
C GLY A 2 16.41 -3.29 2.34
N GLU A 3 15.56 -3.82 3.22
CA GLU A 3 14.15 -4.09 2.96
C GLU A 3 13.37 -2.77 2.86
N PHE A 4 12.44 -2.69 1.92
CA PHE A 4 11.55 -1.55 1.72
C PHE A 4 10.15 -1.79 2.26
N VAL A 5 9.74 -3.06 2.40
CA VAL A 5 8.46 -3.44 2.97
C VAL A 5 8.72 -4.19 4.27
N ASN A 6 8.17 -3.67 5.37
CA ASN A 6 8.29 -4.28 6.70
C ASN A 6 6.91 -4.77 7.17
N LEU A 7 6.90 -5.89 7.88
CA LEU A 7 5.70 -6.45 8.51
C LEU A 7 5.76 -6.28 10.02
N GLU A 8 4.81 -5.54 10.59
CA GLU A 8 4.61 -5.42 12.04
C GLU A 8 3.36 -6.21 12.45
N ASN A 9 3.54 -7.28 13.22
CA ASN A 9 2.43 -8.13 13.69
C ASN A 9 2.05 -7.78 15.13
N ASP A 10 0.77 -7.50 15.37
CA ASP A 10 0.17 -7.42 16.70
C ASP A 10 -0.85 -8.55 16.86
N ILE A 11 -0.38 -9.65 17.47
CA ILE A 11 -1.16 -10.86 17.69
C ILE A 11 -2.28 -10.63 18.71
N GLU A 12 -2.11 -9.71 19.66
CA GLU A 12 -3.13 -9.45 20.69
C GLU A 12 -4.35 -8.76 20.10
N SER A 13 -4.15 -7.82 19.17
CA SER A 13 -5.23 -7.17 18.45
C SER A 13 -5.67 -7.92 17.18
N GLY A 14 -4.87 -8.88 16.71
CA GLY A 14 -5.12 -9.62 15.47
C GLY A 14 -4.93 -8.76 14.22
N VAL A 15 -4.06 -7.74 14.30
CA VAL A 15 -3.80 -6.78 13.22
C VAL A 15 -2.34 -6.84 12.80
N ALA A 16 -2.10 -6.92 11.50
CA ALA A 16 -0.78 -6.75 10.92
C ALA A 16 -0.69 -5.41 10.18
N THR A 17 0.48 -4.78 10.20
CA THR A 17 0.75 -3.55 9.44
C THR A 17 1.88 -3.79 8.46
N ILE A 18 1.59 -3.66 7.17
CA ILE A 18 2.55 -3.60 6.08
C ILE A 18 3.02 -2.15 5.93
N ARG A 19 4.30 -1.90 6.21
CA ARG A 19 4.90 -0.58 6.11
C ARG A 19 5.78 -0.48 4.89
N ILE A 20 5.50 0.50 4.03
CA ILE A 20 6.29 0.79 2.84
C ILE A 20 7.19 1.97 3.15
N GLU A 21 8.49 1.71 3.19
CA GLU A 21 9.51 2.66 3.62
C GLU A 21 10.64 2.74 2.60
N ARG A 22 10.33 3.29 1.42
CA ARG A 22 11.30 3.54 0.37
C ARG A 22 11.41 5.04 0.08
N PRO A 23 12.28 5.78 0.82
CA PRO A 23 12.42 7.20 0.59
C PRO A 23 12.96 7.52 -0.82
N PRO A 24 12.60 8.69 -1.39
CA PRO A 24 11.74 9.72 -0.81
C PRO A 24 10.25 9.55 -1.11
N MET A 25 9.87 8.70 -2.07
CA MET A 25 8.52 8.71 -2.66
C MET A 25 7.78 7.37 -2.61
N ASN A 26 8.34 6.34 -1.98
CA ASN A 26 7.82 4.97 -2.06
C ASN A 26 7.49 4.55 -3.49
N ALA A 27 8.44 4.79 -4.40
CA ALA A 27 8.28 4.34 -5.78
C ALA A 27 8.42 2.81 -5.82
N ILE A 28 7.52 2.15 -6.52
CA ILE A 28 7.38 0.69 -6.57
C ILE A 28 8.43 0.15 -7.54
N SER A 29 9.53 -0.34 -6.96
CA SER A 29 10.59 -1.08 -7.66
C SER A 29 10.27 -2.56 -7.77
N MET A 30 11.05 -3.30 -8.57
CA MET A 30 11.01 -4.76 -8.57
C MET A 30 11.17 -5.35 -7.16
N GLN A 31 12.14 -4.83 -6.39
CA GLN A 31 12.40 -5.30 -5.03
C GLN A 31 11.17 -5.09 -4.12
N LEU A 32 10.59 -3.89 -4.14
CA LEU A 32 9.41 -3.57 -3.32
C LEU A 32 8.21 -4.45 -3.70
N ALA A 33 8.00 -4.68 -4.99
CA ALA A 33 6.93 -5.56 -5.46
C ALA A 33 7.14 -7.02 -5.01
N SER A 34 8.38 -7.53 -5.07
CA SER A 34 8.72 -8.87 -4.56
C SER A 34 8.46 -8.99 -3.07
N GLU A 35 8.98 -8.04 -2.28
CA GLU A 35 8.81 -8.04 -0.81
C GLU A 35 7.32 -7.93 -0.42
N LEU A 36 6.54 -7.12 -1.14
CA LEU A 36 5.10 -7.03 -0.92
C LEU A 36 4.40 -8.36 -1.21
N GLN A 37 4.77 -9.05 -2.29
CA GLN A 37 4.21 -10.34 -2.64
C GLN A 37 4.56 -11.39 -1.57
N GLU A 38 5.83 -11.45 -1.15
CA GLU A 38 6.30 -12.38 -0.11
C GLU A 38 5.55 -12.17 1.22
N ILE A 39 5.38 -10.92 1.64
CA ILE A 39 4.63 -10.59 2.87
C ILE A 39 3.14 -10.93 2.73
N ALA A 40 2.53 -10.71 1.56
CA ALA A 40 1.14 -11.10 1.33
C ALA A 40 0.98 -12.64 1.38
N GLU A 41 1.92 -13.39 0.81
CA GLU A 41 1.91 -14.85 0.87
C GLU A 41 2.11 -15.36 2.32
N GLU A 42 2.99 -14.73 3.10
CA GLU A 42 3.15 -15.01 4.53
C GLU A 42 1.83 -14.79 5.28
N LEU A 43 1.22 -13.61 5.10
CA LEU A 43 -0.03 -13.24 5.74
C LEU A 43 -1.18 -14.17 5.35
N SER A 44 -1.27 -14.61 4.10
CA SER A 44 -2.33 -15.52 3.65
C SER A 44 -2.42 -16.82 4.46
N SER A 45 -1.32 -17.24 5.07
CA SER A 45 -1.26 -18.45 5.90
C SER A 45 -1.42 -18.19 7.41
N ASN A 46 -1.43 -16.93 7.83
CA ASN A 46 -1.42 -16.53 9.23
C ASN A 46 -2.86 -16.42 9.79
N GLN A 47 -3.24 -17.41 10.61
CA GLN A 47 -4.57 -17.50 11.22
C GLN A 47 -4.76 -16.59 12.44
N ASP A 48 -3.68 -16.03 12.98
CA ASP A 48 -3.72 -15.13 14.14
C ASP A 48 -4.06 -13.69 13.74
N ILE A 49 -3.95 -13.36 12.44
CA ILE A 49 -4.25 -12.04 11.90
C ILE A 49 -5.62 -12.06 11.21
N GLY A 50 -6.51 -11.17 11.63
CA GLY A 50 -7.83 -10.95 11.01
C GLY A 50 -7.90 -9.71 10.12
N ALA A 51 -6.98 -8.76 10.30
CA ALA A 51 -6.92 -7.53 9.49
C ALA A 51 -5.48 -7.11 9.17
N VAL A 52 -5.30 -6.52 7.99
CA VAL A 52 -4.01 -6.04 7.49
C VAL A 52 -4.13 -4.57 7.10
N VAL A 53 -3.26 -3.72 7.65
CA VAL A 53 -3.17 -2.30 7.31
C VAL A 53 -1.97 -2.08 6.41
N VAL A 54 -2.17 -1.47 5.24
CA VAL A 54 -1.09 -1.01 4.36
C VAL A 54 -0.86 0.47 4.63
N TRP A 55 0.38 0.83 4.96
CA TRP A 55 0.75 2.20 5.29
C TRP A 55 2.06 2.60 4.62
N GLY A 56 2.06 3.73 3.92
CA GLY A 56 3.24 4.25 3.22
C GLY A 56 3.90 5.46 3.88
N GLY A 57 3.31 6.03 4.92
CA GLY A 57 3.87 7.22 5.55
C GLY A 57 2.92 8.41 5.62
N PRO A 58 3.35 9.50 6.27
CA PRO A 58 2.50 10.65 6.54
C PRO A 58 2.28 11.55 5.31
N LYS A 59 3.21 11.58 4.35
CA LYS A 59 3.14 12.50 3.18
C LYS A 59 2.91 11.81 1.86
N ILE A 60 3.36 10.57 1.75
CA ILE A 60 3.33 9.80 0.51
C ILE A 60 2.96 8.39 0.90
N PHE A 61 1.92 7.85 0.27
CA PHE A 61 1.57 6.45 0.38
C PHE A 61 2.47 5.64 -0.56
N ALA A 62 2.36 5.89 -1.87
CA ALA A 62 3.24 5.32 -2.90
C ALA A 62 3.14 6.12 -4.20
N ALA A 63 4.27 6.39 -4.85
CA ALA A 63 4.34 7.24 -6.05
C ALA A 63 4.18 6.48 -7.38
N GLY A 64 3.86 5.19 -7.34
CA GLY A 64 3.71 4.33 -8.53
C GLY A 64 5.02 3.69 -8.96
N ALA A 65 5.02 3.05 -10.14
CA ALA A 65 6.18 2.34 -10.66
C ALA A 65 7.43 3.24 -10.73
N ASP A 66 8.58 2.70 -10.31
CA ASP A 66 9.83 3.45 -10.35
C ASP A 66 10.34 3.61 -11.79
N ILE A 67 10.03 4.76 -12.39
CA ILE A 67 10.44 5.12 -13.76
C ILE A 67 11.97 5.09 -13.91
N LYS A 68 12.77 5.18 -12.84
CA LYS A 68 14.23 5.08 -12.92
C LYS A 68 14.71 3.66 -13.22
N GLU A 69 13.87 2.65 -12.99
CA GLU A 69 14.15 1.27 -13.42
C GLU A 69 13.85 1.08 -14.91
N PHE A 70 13.06 1.96 -15.53
CA PHE A 70 12.64 1.79 -16.93
C PHE A 70 13.80 1.87 -17.93
N PRO A 71 14.83 2.74 -17.76
CA PRO A 71 16.03 2.68 -18.58
C PRO A 71 16.86 1.38 -18.42
N ALA A 72 16.72 0.69 -17.28
CA ALA A 72 17.35 -0.61 -17.05
C ALA A 72 16.57 -1.77 -17.69
N LEU A 73 15.29 -1.54 -18.03
CA LEU A 73 14.48 -2.45 -18.84
C LEU A 73 14.91 -2.28 -20.31
N GLN A 74 15.93 -3.02 -20.71
CA GLN A 74 16.62 -2.92 -22.01
C GLN A 74 15.72 -3.36 -23.18
N ASN A 75 14.63 -4.10 -22.89
CA ASN A 75 13.75 -4.68 -23.89
C ASN A 75 12.31 -4.86 -23.37
N LYS A 76 11.39 -5.17 -24.29
CA LYS A 76 9.95 -5.37 -23.98
C LYS A 76 9.70 -6.53 -23.01
N GLN A 77 10.58 -7.52 -22.97
CA GLN A 77 10.41 -8.71 -22.14
C GLN A 77 10.61 -8.34 -20.66
N GLU A 78 11.65 -7.59 -20.34
CA GLU A 78 11.92 -7.13 -18.97
C GLU A 78 10.79 -6.22 -18.45
N ALA A 79 10.26 -5.33 -19.29
CA ALA A 79 9.11 -4.51 -18.93
C ALA A 79 7.84 -5.33 -18.70
N HIS A 80 7.65 -6.42 -19.46
CA HIS A 80 6.55 -7.34 -19.23
C HIS A 80 6.72 -8.08 -17.90
N GLU A 81 7.93 -8.54 -17.58
CA GLU A 81 8.24 -9.26 -16.34
C GLU A 81 8.00 -8.37 -15.11
N PHE A 82 8.44 -7.11 -15.13
CA PHE A 82 8.12 -6.16 -14.06
C PHE A 82 6.61 -5.96 -13.91
N SER A 83 5.87 -5.80 -15.02
CA SER A 83 4.41 -5.66 -14.98
C SER A 83 3.73 -6.90 -14.39
N LEU A 84 4.23 -8.10 -14.69
CA LEU A 84 3.70 -9.35 -14.11
C LEU A 84 4.00 -9.44 -12.61
N LEU A 85 5.21 -9.06 -12.19
CA LEU A 85 5.58 -9.06 -10.78
C LEU A 85 4.72 -8.08 -9.97
N LEU A 86 4.57 -6.84 -10.45
CA LEU A 86 3.72 -5.86 -9.78
C LEU A 86 2.27 -6.35 -9.72
N HIS A 87 1.74 -6.87 -10.82
CA HIS A 87 0.38 -7.39 -10.84
C HIS A 87 0.21 -8.60 -9.90
N GLY A 88 1.20 -9.49 -9.84
CA GLY A 88 1.23 -10.63 -8.92
C GLY A 88 1.20 -10.18 -7.46
N ALA A 89 2.00 -9.19 -7.08
CA ALA A 89 1.99 -8.62 -5.73
C ALA A 89 0.64 -8.00 -5.36
N LEU A 90 0.03 -7.26 -6.29
CA LEU A 90 -1.29 -6.65 -6.08
C LEU A 90 -2.38 -7.71 -5.95
N LEU A 91 -2.36 -8.75 -6.80
CA LEU A 91 -3.30 -9.88 -6.71
C LEU A 91 -3.12 -10.67 -5.42
N ALA A 92 -1.89 -10.87 -4.95
CA ALA A 92 -1.63 -11.55 -3.69
C ALA A 92 -2.24 -10.79 -2.52
N LEU A 93 -2.08 -9.45 -2.51
CA LEU A 93 -2.71 -8.57 -1.53
C LEU A 93 -4.24 -8.59 -1.62
N GLU A 94 -4.80 -8.52 -2.83
CA GLU A 94 -6.26 -8.53 -3.08
C GLU A 94 -6.93 -9.85 -2.66
N ASN A 95 -6.22 -10.96 -2.79
CA ASN A 95 -6.76 -12.29 -2.45
C ASN A 95 -6.48 -12.71 -1.00
N LEU A 96 -5.98 -11.80 -0.14
CA LEU A 96 -5.80 -12.12 1.26
C LEU A 96 -7.14 -12.52 1.91
N PRO A 97 -7.16 -13.56 2.76
CA PRO A 97 -8.36 -13.93 3.51
C PRO A 97 -8.70 -12.93 4.63
N GLN A 98 -7.74 -12.09 5.04
CA GLN A 98 -7.93 -11.02 6.04
C GLN A 98 -8.58 -9.78 5.44
N ILE A 99 -9.23 -8.97 6.29
CA ILE A 99 -9.69 -7.64 5.88
C ILE A 99 -8.50 -6.72 5.66
N THR A 100 -8.35 -6.19 4.45
CA THR A 100 -7.24 -5.33 4.06
C THR A 100 -7.64 -3.85 4.03
N ILE A 101 -6.80 -2.99 4.56
CA ILE A 101 -7.08 -1.56 4.73
C ILE A 101 -5.89 -0.73 4.26
N SER A 102 -6.07 0.10 3.26
CA SER A 102 -5.10 1.14 2.91
C SER A 102 -5.30 2.40 3.75
N ALA A 103 -4.30 2.75 4.55
CA ALA A 103 -4.22 3.99 5.31
C ALA A 103 -3.47 5.06 4.50
N VAL A 104 -4.21 5.83 3.70
CA VAL A 104 -3.67 6.77 2.70
C VAL A 104 -3.64 8.18 3.30
N ASN A 105 -2.56 8.56 3.98
CA ASN A 105 -2.44 9.89 4.58
C ASN A 105 -1.93 10.98 3.62
N GLY A 106 -1.34 10.59 2.49
CA GLY A 106 -0.73 11.50 1.53
C GLY A 106 -0.76 10.94 0.11
N TYR A 107 0.15 11.37 -0.76
CA TYR A 107 0.04 11.07 -2.19
C TYR A 107 0.06 9.57 -2.52
N ALA A 108 -0.98 9.10 -3.21
CA ALA A 108 -1.00 7.84 -3.95
C ALA A 108 -1.08 8.17 -5.44
N LEU A 109 -0.11 7.73 -6.24
CA LEU A 109 0.01 8.09 -7.65
C LEU A 109 0.25 6.85 -8.50
N GLY A 110 -0.35 6.75 -9.69
CA GLY A 110 -0.13 5.64 -10.62
C GLY A 110 -0.31 4.28 -9.94
N GLY A 111 0.72 3.44 -9.95
CA GLY A 111 0.72 2.14 -9.26
C GLY A 111 0.50 2.20 -7.73
N GLY A 112 0.73 3.36 -7.10
CA GLY A 112 0.33 3.56 -5.70
C GLY A 112 -1.19 3.65 -5.52
N CYS A 113 -1.92 4.13 -6.54
CA CYS A 113 -3.39 4.04 -6.55
C CYS A 113 -3.84 2.59 -6.75
N GLU A 114 -3.17 1.83 -7.62
CA GLU A 114 -3.47 0.41 -7.83
C GLU A 114 -3.25 -0.39 -6.54
N LEU A 115 -2.15 -0.12 -5.83
CA LEU A 115 -1.91 -0.67 -4.50
C LEU A 115 -3.02 -0.36 -3.50
N ALA A 116 -3.49 0.89 -3.46
CA ALA A 116 -4.59 1.25 -2.59
C ALA A 116 -5.91 0.55 -2.99
N MET A 117 -6.13 0.35 -4.29
CA MET A 117 -7.32 -0.32 -4.82
C MET A 117 -7.31 -1.84 -4.60
N ALA A 118 -6.13 -2.46 -4.48
CA ALA A 118 -6.00 -3.87 -4.15
C ALA A 118 -6.45 -4.23 -2.73
N THR A 119 -6.76 -3.25 -1.87
CA THR A 119 -7.30 -3.49 -0.52
C THR A 119 -8.82 -3.38 -0.46
N ASP A 120 -9.47 -3.97 0.54
CA ASP A 120 -10.93 -3.88 0.71
C ASP A 120 -11.36 -2.43 0.99
N PHE A 121 -10.72 -1.81 1.99
CA PHE A 121 -11.06 -0.46 2.45
C PHE A 121 -9.90 0.52 2.24
N ARG A 122 -10.25 1.78 1.96
CA ARG A 122 -9.30 2.88 1.83
C ARG A 122 -9.74 4.04 2.71
N PHE A 123 -8.90 4.42 3.66
CA PHE A 123 -9.10 5.60 4.49
C PHE A 123 -8.12 6.69 4.07
N ALA A 124 -8.66 7.83 3.66
CA ALA A 124 -7.87 9.00 3.28
C ALA A 124 -7.74 9.96 4.47
N GLY A 125 -6.50 10.34 4.82
CA GLY A 125 -6.24 11.36 5.83
C GLY A 125 -6.56 12.78 5.32
N GLU A 126 -6.87 13.71 6.23
CA GLU A 126 -7.30 15.08 5.90
C GLU A 126 -6.32 15.85 5.01
N MET A 127 -5.02 15.54 5.07
CA MET A 127 -3.99 16.19 4.25
C MET A 127 -4.27 16.04 2.75
N LEU A 128 -4.85 14.90 2.32
CA LEU A 128 -5.26 14.67 0.94
C LEU A 128 -6.45 15.54 0.51
N CYS A 129 -7.37 15.83 1.42
CA CYS A 129 -8.56 16.64 1.14
C CYS A 129 -8.26 18.16 1.07
N SER A 130 -7.15 18.61 1.65
CA SER A 130 -6.81 20.04 1.78
C SER A 130 -6.15 20.69 0.55
N GLY A 131 -5.70 19.89 -0.43
CA GLY A 131 -4.98 20.38 -1.62
C GLY A 131 -5.80 20.27 -2.91
N SER A 132 -5.61 21.22 -3.83
CA SER A 132 -6.26 21.30 -5.17
C SER A 132 -5.92 20.15 -6.14
N LEU A 133 -5.24 19.08 -5.68
CA LEU A 133 -4.82 17.93 -6.47
C LEU A 133 -5.96 16.90 -6.55
N LYS A 134 -6.82 17.11 -7.54
CA LYS A 134 -8.02 16.32 -7.89
C LYS A 134 -7.76 14.93 -8.52
N TYR A 135 -6.66 14.24 -8.19
CA TYR A 135 -6.35 12.91 -8.78
C TYR A 135 -6.60 11.72 -7.85
N CYS A 136 -7.33 11.91 -6.74
CA CYS A 136 -7.81 10.83 -5.89
C CYS A 136 -9.34 10.93 -5.75
N SER A 137 -10.08 10.52 -6.77
CA SER A 137 -11.55 10.49 -6.75
C SER A 137 -12.11 9.18 -7.30
N VAL A 138 -11.51 8.03 -6.96
CA VAL A 138 -11.99 6.72 -7.44
C VAL A 138 -12.37 5.82 -6.27
N PHE A 139 -13.39 6.22 -5.50
CA PHE A 139 -13.99 5.46 -4.38
C PHE A 139 -13.21 5.48 -3.05
N CYS A 140 -13.24 6.63 -2.38
CA CYS A 140 -13.08 6.68 -0.92
C CYS A 140 -14.42 6.28 -0.29
N GLN A 141 -14.47 5.14 0.39
CA GLN A 141 -15.61 4.74 1.20
C GLN A 141 -15.47 5.46 2.56
N VAL A 142 -15.74 6.76 2.56
CA VAL A 142 -15.76 7.57 3.79
C VAL A 142 -16.92 7.03 4.64
N LEU A 143 -16.61 6.29 5.70
CA LEU A 143 -17.59 5.98 6.75
C LEU A 143 -17.90 7.28 7.50
N GLY A 144 -18.85 8.06 6.96
CA GLY A 144 -19.56 9.12 7.66
C GLY A 144 -18.76 10.39 7.95
N ASP A 145 -19.35 11.53 7.59
CA ASP A 145 -18.95 12.89 7.97
C ASP A 145 -19.02 13.15 9.49
N SER A 146 -18.23 12.47 10.30
CA SER A 146 -18.03 12.82 11.69
C SER A 146 -16.55 12.78 12.01
N LYS A 147 -15.91 13.94 11.93
CA LYS A 147 -14.61 14.29 12.54
C LYS A 147 -14.03 13.19 13.43
N ILE A 148 -13.30 12.24 12.84
CA ILE A 148 -12.47 11.32 13.63
C ILE A 148 -11.09 11.95 13.66
N ASN A 149 -10.89 12.80 14.67
CA ASN A 149 -9.55 13.24 15.04
C ASN A 149 -8.79 12.00 15.53
N ALA A 150 -7.68 11.67 14.87
CA ALA A 150 -6.77 10.61 15.29
C ALA A 150 -6.13 10.85 16.67
N SER A 151 -6.42 11.98 17.33
CA SER A 151 -6.05 12.27 18.72
C SER A 151 -7.02 11.72 19.78
N ASP A 152 -8.22 11.27 19.41
CA ASP A 152 -9.31 11.08 20.38
C ASP A 152 -9.58 9.61 20.78
N ARG A 153 -8.64 8.68 20.52
CA ARG A 153 -8.72 7.29 21.02
C ARG A 153 -7.37 6.74 21.48
N TYR A 154 -6.84 7.33 22.53
CA TYR A 154 -5.91 6.68 23.46
C TYR A 154 -6.16 7.20 24.88
N TYR A 155 -7.36 7.00 25.42
CA TYR A 155 -7.68 7.01 26.86
C TYR A 155 -8.94 6.19 27.12
#